data_AF-A0A7W3YV72-F1
#
_entry.id   AF-A0A7W3YV72-F1
#
_cell.length_a   1.000
_cell.length_b   1.000
_cell.length_c   1.000
_cell.angle_alpha   90.00
_cell.angle_beta   90.00
_cell.angle_gamma   90.00
#
_symmetry.space_group_name_H-M   'P 1'
#
loop_
_entity.id
_entity.type
_entity.pdbx_description
1 polymer ?
#
loop_
_entity_poly.entity_id
_entity_poly.type
_entity_poly.pdbx_seq_one_letter_code
_entity_poly.pdbx_strand_id
1 'polypeptide(L)'
;MTQVPAAVTAYPARPQPRGPGRAWHWLRQGLALWRSGIWQGLLLALLPLIFEGLLQWLPVVGLVLSKLLTPLVGALSLWWLHRRCQRAGSLPVHGLPGWPVAVVVMLLGLVVFAWQLAVLALLAGPGSALSLLQGDMAALAGLRWPLALMLASGILPAALLGLMSSHLVLAGQPLRAAWRWNWWALQRYWQPLLAWHLLLAMLLAGLLWWPWLLLLIAPLGLHGSYAMWCDIASGQAEDGHAAGSCL
;
A
#
# COMPACT_ATOMS: atom_id res chain seq x y z
N MET A 1 -8.36 30.44 5.16
CA MET A 1 -9.14 29.31 5.70
C MET A 1 -9.83 28.62 4.54
N THR A 2 -9.25 27.56 4.00
CA THR A 2 -9.86 26.75 2.94
C THR A 2 -10.87 25.80 3.58
N GLN A 3 -12.15 26.00 3.32
CA GLN A 3 -13.19 25.05 3.72
C GLN A 3 -12.88 23.70 3.06
N VAL A 4 -12.58 22.70 3.89
CA VAL A 4 -12.46 21.32 3.47
C VAL A 4 -13.86 20.87 3.06
N PRO A 5 -14.08 20.37 1.84
CA PRO A 5 -15.40 19.91 1.43
C PRO A 5 -15.89 18.82 2.40
N ALA A 6 -17.20 18.82 2.66
CA ALA A 6 -17.94 17.91 3.54
C ALA A 6 -17.83 16.40 3.18
N ALA A 7 -16.83 15.99 2.41
CA ALA A 7 -16.50 14.60 2.12
C ALA A 7 -15.66 13.93 3.23
N VAL A 8 -15.14 14.71 4.20
CA VAL A 8 -14.33 14.19 5.32
C VAL A 8 -15.16 14.03 6.60
N THR A 9 -16.41 14.49 6.61
CA THR A 9 -17.34 14.29 7.74
C THR A 9 -17.82 12.85 7.76
N ALA A 10 -17.11 12.02 8.54
CA ALA A 10 -17.38 10.62 8.84
C ALA A 10 -17.42 9.70 7.60
N TYR A 11 -16.84 8.50 7.69
CA TYR A 11 -17.28 7.41 6.82
C TYR A 11 -18.80 7.29 7.04
N PRO A 12 -19.66 7.67 6.08
CA PRO A 12 -21.08 7.61 6.34
C PRO A 12 -21.48 6.14 6.33
N ALA A 13 -22.32 5.75 7.30
CA ALA A 13 -22.98 4.45 7.41
C ALA A 13 -23.97 4.21 6.25
N ARG A 14 -23.53 4.37 5.00
CA ARG A 14 -24.31 3.97 3.82
C ARG A 14 -24.13 2.47 3.63
N PRO A 15 -25.19 1.74 3.21
CA PRO A 15 -25.08 0.33 2.89
C PRO A 15 -24.00 0.14 1.83
N GLN A 16 -22.92 -0.53 2.24
CA GLN A 16 -21.75 -0.71 1.40
C GLN A 16 -22.01 -1.81 0.37
N PRO A 17 -21.58 -1.63 -0.89
CA PRO A 17 -21.73 -2.68 -1.89
C PRO A 17 -21.01 -3.95 -1.44
N ARG A 18 -21.71 -5.08 -1.45
CA ARG A 18 -21.11 -6.40 -1.27
C ARG A 18 -20.47 -6.84 -2.58
N GLY A 19 -19.25 -7.40 -2.54
CA GLY A 19 -18.53 -7.91 -3.71
C GLY A 19 -17.61 -6.88 -4.40
N PRO A 20 -17.28 -7.05 -5.69
CA PRO A 20 -16.23 -6.29 -6.38
C PRO A 20 -16.54 -4.78 -6.51
N GLY A 21 -17.81 -4.38 -6.46
CA GLY A 21 -18.22 -2.97 -6.46
C GLY A 21 -17.66 -2.17 -5.27
N ARG A 22 -17.22 -2.84 -4.20
CA ARG A 22 -16.52 -2.20 -3.07
C ARG A 22 -15.12 -1.71 -3.45
N ALA A 23 -14.41 -2.39 -4.36
CA ALA A 23 -13.12 -1.90 -4.86
C ALA A 23 -13.27 -0.58 -5.61
N TRP A 24 -14.34 -0.45 -6.40
CA TRP A 24 -14.70 0.82 -7.06
C TRP A 24 -15.05 1.92 -6.04
N HIS A 25 -15.70 1.55 -4.93
CA HIS A 25 -15.97 2.47 -3.84
C HIS A 25 -14.67 2.99 -3.20
N TRP A 26 -13.72 2.11 -2.88
CA TRP A 26 -12.40 2.50 -2.35
C TRP A 26 -11.65 3.40 -3.33
N LEU A 27 -11.70 3.10 -4.63
CA LEU A 27 -11.10 3.94 -5.66
C LEU A 27 -11.72 5.34 -5.66
N ARG A 28 -13.06 5.44 -5.67
CA ARG A 28 -13.75 6.73 -5.65
C ARG A 28 -13.44 7.56 -4.41
N GLN A 29 -13.42 6.92 -3.23
CA GLN A 29 -13.07 7.59 -1.98
C GLN A 29 -11.61 8.03 -1.97
N GLY A 30 -10.68 7.17 -2.39
CA GLY A 30 -9.26 7.51 -2.53
C GLY A 30 -9.03 8.67 -3.50
N LEU A 31 -9.72 8.68 -4.63
CA LEU A 31 -9.69 9.80 -5.59
C LEU A 31 -10.26 11.10 -4.99
N ALA A 32 -11.35 11.03 -4.22
CA ALA A 32 -11.90 12.19 -3.53
C ALA A 32 -10.92 12.76 -2.50
N LEU A 33 -10.27 11.88 -1.71
CA LEU A 33 -9.23 12.26 -0.76
C LEU A 33 -8.05 12.94 -1.46
N TRP A 34 -7.56 12.36 -2.55
CA TRP A 34 -6.47 12.94 -3.32
C TRP A 34 -6.84 14.32 -3.90
N ARG A 35 -8.04 14.46 -4.48
CA ARG A 35 -8.51 15.73 -5.06
C ARG A 35 -8.60 16.87 -4.05
N SER A 36 -8.81 16.58 -2.76
CA SER A 36 -8.87 17.59 -1.70
C SER A 36 -7.54 18.33 -1.47
N GLY A 37 -6.42 17.79 -1.95
CA GLY A 37 -5.14 18.51 -2.01
C GLY A 37 -4.20 17.78 -2.95
N ILE A 38 -4.45 17.93 -4.25
CA ILE A 38 -3.86 17.14 -5.32
C ILE A 38 -2.33 17.12 -5.27
N TRP A 39 -1.71 18.30 -5.12
CA TRP A 39 -0.25 18.45 -5.11
C TRP A 39 0.38 17.89 -3.84
N GLN A 40 -0.23 18.16 -2.68
CA GLN A 40 0.24 17.63 -1.40
C GLN A 40 0.10 16.10 -1.36
N GLY A 41 -1.02 15.57 -1.85
CA GLY A 41 -1.26 14.13 -1.93
C GLY A 41 -0.32 13.44 -2.91
N LEU A 42 -0.03 14.08 -4.06
CA LEU A 42 0.94 13.56 -5.02
C LEU A 42 2.35 13.55 -4.44
N LEU A 43 2.81 14.66 -3.85
CA LEU A 43 4.12 14.73 -3.18
C LEU A 43 4.27 13.66 -2.09
N LEU A 44 3.23 13.50 -1.26
CA LEU A 44 3.19 12.48 -0.21
C LEU A 44 3.27 11.07 -0.78
N ALA A 45 2.55 10.80 -1.87
CA ALA A 45 2.54 9.51 -2.52
C ALA A 45 3.84 9.19 -3.27
N LEU A 46 4.52 10.21 -3.80
CA LEU A 46 5.81 10.07 -4.47
C LEU A 46 6.99 9.99 -3.49
N LEU A 47 6.81 10.37 -2.22
CA LEU A 47 7.89 10.39 -1.24
C LEU A 47 8.65 9.05 -1.13
N PRO A 48 7.99 7.87 -1.05
CA PRO A 48 8.69 6.59 -1.03
C PRO A 48 9.49 6.34 -2.31
N LEU A 49 8.95 6.71 -3.47
CA LEU A 49 9.60 6.52 -4.78
C LEU A 49 10.82 7.45 -4.96
N ILE A 50 10.70 8.70 -4.54
CA ILE A 50 11.81 9.66 -4.54
C ILE A 50 12.92 9.14 -3.63
N PHE A 51 12.55 8.71 -2.42
CA PHE A 51 13.50 8.16 -1.47
C PHE A 51 14.15 6.86 -1.95
N GLU A 52 13.37 5.95 -2.56
CA GLU A 52 13.87 4.73 -3.21
C GLU A 52 14.88 5.07 -4.31
N GLY A 53 14.55 6.03 -5.18
CA GLY A 53 15.45 6.51 -6.22
C GLY A 53 16.75 7.08 -5.66
N LEU A 54 16.68 7.91 -4.60
CA LEU A 54 17.87 8.46 -3.94
C LEU A 54 18.75 7.36 -3.33
N LEU A 55 18.14 6.34 -2.71
CA LEU A 55 18.90 5.22 -2.16
C LEU A 55 19.56 4.39 -3.27
N GLN A 56 18.89 4.20 -4.40
CA GLN A 56 19.43 3.43 -5.53
C GLN A 56 20.59 4.13 -6.25
N TRP A 57 20.89 5.40 -5.94
CA TRP A 57 22.13 6.04 -6.38
C TRP A 57 23.37 5.51 -5.65
N LEU A 58 23.18 4.85 -4.50
CA LEU A 58 24.27 4.18 -3.79
C LEU A 58 24.59 2.85 -4.49
N PRO A 59 25.79 2.67 -5.06
CA PRO A 59 26.14 1.44 -5.75
C PRO A 59 26.16 0.27 -4.76
N VAL A 60 25.79 -0.92 -5.26
CA VAL A 60 25.79 -2.21 -4.54
C VAL A 60 24.79 -2.31 -3.39
N VAL A 61 24.79 -1.38 -2.44
CA VAL A 61 23.98 -1.45 -1.21
C VAL A 61 22.63 -0.73 -1.34
N GLY A 62 22.54 0.25 -2.24
CA GLY A 62 21.38 1.11 -2.40
C GLY A 62 20.10 0.36 -2.70
N LEU A 63 20.20 -0.70 -3.50
CA LEU A 63 19.04 -1.51 -3.87
C LEU A 63 18.45 -2.24 -2.67
N VAL A 64 19.26 -2.98 -1.91
CA VAL A 64 18.80 -3.71 -0.71
C VAL A 64 18.31 -2.73 0.35
N LEU A 65 19.06 -1.64 0.59
CA LEU A 65 18.65 -0.60 1.54
C LEU A 65 17.32 0.04 1.14
N SER A 66 17.09 0.28 -0.15
CA SER A 66 15.83 0.84 -0.64
C SER A 66 14.65 -0.06 -0.33
N LYS A 67 14.80 -1.39 -0.41
CA LYS A 67 13.70 -2.33 -0.11
C LYS A 67 13.41 -2.46 1.37
N LEU A 68 14.39 -2.15 2.22
CA LEU A 68 14.22 -2.09 3.67
C LEU A 68 13.60 -0.76 4.11
N LEU A 69 14.14 0.37 3.63
CA LEU A 69 13.80 1.69 4.15
C LEU A 69 12.60 2.34 3.44
N THR A 70 12.35 2.06 2.16
CA THR A 70 11.21 2.61 1.41
C THR A 70 9.85 2.24 2.03
N PRO A 71 9.63 1.00 2.51
CA PRO A 71 8.43 0.66 3.27
C PRO A 71 8.18 1.56 4.49
N LEU A 72 9.24 2.00 5.18
CA LEU A 72 9.12 2.94 6.31
C LEU A 72 8.65 4.31 5.86
N VAL A 73 9.18 4.80 4.74
CA VAL A 73 8.74 6.07 4.14
C VAL A 73 7.28 5.95 3.65
N GLY A 74 6.89 4.78 3.12
CA GLY A 74 5.50 4.47 2.80
C GLY A 74 4.58 4.51 4.03
N ALA A 75 4.99 3.86 5.13
CA ALA A 75 4.27 3.90 6.39
C ALA A 75 4.16 5.32 6.98
N LEU A 76 5.23 6.11 6.89
CA LEU A 76 5.22 7.52 7.29
C LEU A 76 4.26 8.34 6.44
N SER A 77 4.26 8.10 5.12
CA SER A 77 3.36 8.76 4.18
C SER A 77 1.89 8.45 4.51
N LEU A 78 1.60 7.18 4.81
CA LEU A 78 0.28 6.73 5.25
C LEU A 78 -0.12 7.37 6.59
N TRP A 79 0.80 7.46 7.55
CA TRP A 79 0.56 8.10 8.84
C TRP A 79 0.32 9.62 8.70
N TRP A 80 1.06 10.31 7.84
CA TRP A 80 0.81 11.73 7.54
C TRP A 80 -0.54 11.95 6.86
N LEU A 81 -0.91 11.09 5.91
CA LEU A 81 -2.25 11.13 5.32
C LEU A 81 -3.32 10.93 6.40
N HIS A 82 -3.13 9.94 7.27
CA HIS A 82 -4.03 9.68 8.38
C HIS A 82 -4.18 10.91 9.29
N ARG A 83 -3.07 11.49 9.77
CA ARG A 83 -3.10 12.72 10.58
C ARG A 83 -3.76 13.90 9.88
N ARG A 84 -3.57 14.06 8.58
CA ARG A 84 -4.24 15.10 7.79
C ARG A 84 -5.76 14.90 7.81
N CYS A 85 -6.23 13.68 7.58
CA CYS A 85 -7.65 13.34 7.67
C CYS A 85 -8.22 13.51 9.09
N GLN A 86 -7.45 13.15 10.12
CA GLN A 86 -7.84 13.34 11.53
C GLN A 86 -7.90 14.81 11.97
N ARG A 87 -6.99 15.68 11.50
CA ARG A 87 -7.10 17.12 11.79
C ARG A 87 -8.34 17.75 11.16
N ALA A 88 -8.83 17.15 10.08
CA ALA A 88 -10.06 17.56 9.41
C ALA A 88 -11.33 16.93 10.01
N GLY A 89 -11.23 15.89 10.84
CA GLY A 89 -12.34 15.24 11.52
C GLY A 89 -11.88 14.53 12.79
N SER A 90 -12.51 14.85 13.92
CA SER A 90 -12.15 14.50 15.31
C SER A 90 -12.05 12.99 15.61
N LEU A 91 -11.08 12.31 15.01
CA LEU A 91 -10.78 10.89 15.22
C LEU A 91 -9.61 10.73 16.21
N PRO A 92 -9.57 9.64 17.00
CA PRO A 92 -8.56 9.43 18.03
C PRO A 92 -7.14 9.31 17.44
N VAL A 93 -6.23 10.13 17.94
CA VAL A 93 -4.82 10.17 17.49
C VAL A 93 -4.05 9.00 18.08
N HIS A 94 -3.50 8.15 17.21
CA HIS A 94 -2.50 7.18 17.60
C HIS A 94 -1.10 7.74 17.28
N GLY A 95 -0.14 7.52 18.19
CA GLY A 95 1.24 7.96 18.02
C GLY A 95 1.91 7.32 16.80
N LEU A 96 3.07 7.84 16.40
CA LEU A 96 3.91 7.10 15.44
C LEU A 96 4.22 5.72 16.04
N PRO A 97 4.08 4.65 15.25
CA PRO A 97 4.35 3.34 15.77
C PRO A 97 5.86 3.22 16.09
N GLY A 98 6.18 2.60 17.22
CA GLY A 98 7.56 2.49 17.71
C GLY A 98 8.45 1.60 16.82
N TRP A 99 9.74 1.50 17.19
CA TRP A 99 10.74 0.70 16.47
C TRP A 99 10.32 -0.74 16.11
N PRO A 100 9.52 -1.49 16.91
CA PRO A 100 9.12 -2.85 16.54
C PRO A 100 8.24 -2.90 15.29
N VAL A 101 7.36 -1.91 15.11
CA VAL A 101 6.50 -1.83 13.92
C VAL A 101 7.32 -1.46 12.71
N ALA A 102 8.31 -0.56 12.87
CA ALA A 102 9.24 -0.24 11.80
C ALA A 102 9.95 -1.51 11.30
N VAL A 103 10.48 -2.34 12.21
CA VAL A 103 11.12 -3.62 11.85
C VAL A 103 10.15 -4.54 11.09
N VAL A 104 8.92 -4.70 11.56
CA VAL A 104 7.92 -5.52 10.84
C VAL A 104 7.67 -4.98 9.43
N VAL A 105 7.49 -3.67 9.27
CA VAL A 105 7.26 -3.04 7.96
C VAL A 105 8.46 -3.24 7.02
N MET A 106 9.70 -3.15 7.53
CA MET A 106 10.90 -3.45 6.75
C MET A 106 10.92 -4.91 6.30
N LEU A 107 10.62 -5.85 7.20
CA LEU A 107 10.59 -7.28 6.89
C LEU A 107 9.52 -7.62 5.85
N LEU A 108 8.36 -6.98 5.91
CA LEU A 108 7.32 -7.14 4.88
C LEU A 108 7.81 -6.69 3.50
N GLY A 109 8.49 -5.54 3.43
CA GLY A 109 9.10 -5.08 2.18
C GLY A 109 10.14 -6.05 1.64
N LEU A 110 10.96 -6.63 2.52
CA LEU A 110 11.96 -7.62 2.14
C LEU A 110 11.32 -8.91 1.61
N VAL A 111 10.22 -9.38 2.21
CA VAL A 111 9.47 -10.55 1.72
C VAL A 111 8.93 -10.30 0.31
N VAL A 112 8.33 -9.14 0.06
CA VAL A 112 7.84 -8.77 -1.28
C VAL A 112 9.01 -8.74 -2.28
N PHE A 113 10.13 -8.14 -1.90
CA PHE A 113 11.29 -8.04 -2.78
C PHE A 113 11.94 -9.41 -3.06
N ALA A 114 12.10 -10.27 -2.05
CA ALA A 114 12.62 -11.62 -2.22
C ALA A 114 11.72 -12.46 -3.15
N TRP A 115 10.41 -12.32 -3.01
CA TRP A 115 9.44 -12.93 -3.93
C TRP A 115 9.63 -12.44 -5.37
N GLN A 116 9.78 -11.14 -5.57
CA GLN A 116 10.04 -10.56 -6.90
C GLN A 116 11.33 -11.14 -7.50
N LEU A 117 12.43 -11.19 -6.75
CA LEU A 117 13.68 -11.80 -7.22
C LEU A 117 13.51 -13.27 -7.59
N ALA A 118 12.78 -14.05 -6.81
CA ALA A 118 12.50 -15.44 -7.11
C ALA A 118 11.71 -15.57 -8.43
N VAL A 119 10.69 -14.75 -8.65
CA VAL A 119 9.93 -14.73 -9.90
C VAL A 119 10.83 -14.33 -11.08
N LEU A 120 11.68 -13.33 -10.94
CA LEU A 120 12.61 -12.95 -12.00
C LEU A 120 13.61 -14.07 -12.31
N ALA A 121 14.13 -14.74 -11.28
CA ALA A 121 15.04 -15.88 -11.45
C ALA A 121 14.36 -17.05 -12.19
N LEU A 122 13.06 -17.29 -11.92
CA LEU A 122 12.28 -18.31 -12.62
C LEU A 122 11.99 -17.94 -14.09
N LEU A 123 11.71 -16.67 -14.37
CA LEU A 123 11.31 -16.21 -15.71
C LEU A 123 12.51 -15.94 -16.65
N ALA A 124 13.62 -15.43 -16.11
CA ALA A 124 14.76 -14.95 -16.89
C ALA A 124 16.11 -15.49 -16.41
N GLY A 125 16.10 -16.49 -15.52
CA GLY A 125 17.29 -17.14 -14.97
C GLY A 125 17.92 -16.41 -13.77
N PRO A 126 18.71 -17.12 -12.94
CA PRO A 126 19.32 -16.56 -11.73
C PRO A 126 20.30 -15.42 -12.02
N GLY A 127 20.94 -15.44 -13.20
CA GLY A 127 21.82 -14.35 -13.65
C GLY A 127 21.10 -13.01 -13.70
N SER A 128 19.87 -12.97 -14.24
CA SER A 128 19.06 -11.75 -14.32
C SER A 128 18.66 -11.22 -12.94
N ALA A 129 18.36 -12.11 -11.99
CA ALA A 129 18.08 -11.70 -10.61
C ALA A 129 19.33 -11.12 -9.90
N LEU A 130 20.51 -11.69 -10.17
CA LEU A 130 21.78 -11.16 -9.69
C LEU A 130 22.12 -9.82 -10.33
N SER A 131 21.94 -9.66 -11.64
CA SER A 131 22.10 -8.39 -12.35
C SER A 131 21.18 -7.31 -11.76
N LEU A 132 19.93 -7.65 -11.47
CA LEU A 132 19.03 -6.73 -10.78
C LEU A 132 19.57 -6.34 -9.40
N LEU A 133 20.01 -7.30 -8.58
CA LEU A 133 20.60 -7.02 -7.26
C LEU A 133 21.83 -6.10 -7.33
N GLN A 134 22.64 -6.25 -8.38
CA GLN A 134 23.84 -5.46 -8.62
C GLN A 134 23.54 -4.08 -9.23
N GLY A 135 22.29 -3.83 -9.64
CA GLY A 135 21.90 -2.61 -10.34
C GLY A 135 22.38 -2.54 -11.79
N ASP A 136 22.74 -3.67 -12.39
CA ASP A 136 23.15 -3.74 -13.80
C ASP A 136 21.93 -3.71 -14.72
N MET A 137 21.44 -2.49 -14.98
CA MET A 137 20.30 -2.27 -15.87
C MET A 137 20.60 -2.60 -17.33
N ALA A 138 21.88 -2.62 -17.74
CA ALA A 138 22.26 -2.96 -19.11
C ALA A 138 22.06 -4.46 -19.38
N ALA A 139 22.43 -5.32 -18.43
CA ALA A 139 22.16 -6.76 -18.51
C ALA A 139 20.66 -7.10 -18.51
N LEU A 140 19.82 -6.19 -18.01
CA LEU A 140 18.36 -6.32 -18.00
C LEU A 140 17.69 -5.71 -19.24
N ALA A 141 18.46 -5.07 -20.12
CA ALA A 141 17.95 -4.50 -21.34
C ALA A 141 17.35 -5.60 -22.23
N GLY A 142 16.05 -5.49 -22.50
CA GLY A 142 15.29 -6.49 -23.27
C GLY A 142 14.39 -7.41 -22.43
N LEU A 143 14.56 -7.46 -21.11
CA LEU A 143 13.72 -8.30 -20.22
C LEU A 143 12.42 -7.60 -19.77
N ARG A 144 11.82 -6.77 -20.63
CA ARG A 144 10.63 -5.97 -20.28
C ARG A 144 9.48 -6.83 -19.74
N TRP A 145 9.12 -7.91 -20.43
CA TRP A 145 8.05 -8.80 -19.98
C TRP A 145 8.37 -9.53 -18.66
N PRO A 146 9.54 -10.18 -18.49
CA PRO A 146 9.94 -10.74 -17.21
C PRO A 146 9.92 -9.73 -16.06
N LEU A 147 10.42 -8.51 -16.29
CA LEU A 147 10.41 -7.44 -15.29
C LEU A 147 8.99 -6.96 -14.98
N ALA A 148 8.09 -6.86 -15.96
CA ALA A 148 6.71 -6.47 -15.75
C ALA A 148 5.97 -7.52 -14.89
N LEU A 149 6.15 -8.80 -15.20
CA LEU A 149 5.58 -9.92 -14.44
C LEU A 149 6.17 -10.00 -13.03
N MET A 150 7.47 -9.76 -12.88
CA MET A 150 8.11 -9.60 -11.57
C MET A 150 7.46 -8.48 -10.76
N LEU A 151 7.32 -7.28 -11.33
CA LEU A 151 6.73 -6.14 -10.63
C LEU A 151 5.28 -6.44 -10.22
N ALA A 152 4.48 -6.98 -11.14
CA ALA A 152 3.11 -7.37 -10.89
C ALA A 152 2.99 -8.49 -9.84
N SER A 153 3.90 -9.48 -9.85
CA SER A 153 3.85 -10.60 -8.91
C SER A 153 4.10 -10.17 -7.46
N GLY A 154 4.86 -9.09 -7.24
CA GLY A 154 5.07 -8.50 -5.92
C GLY A 154 3.77 -8.05 -5.24
N ILE A 155 2.71 -7.80 -6.01
CA ILE A 155 1.39 -7.51 -5.46
C ILE A 155 0.82 -8.68 -4.67
N LEU A 156 1.14 -9.94 -5.01
CA LEU A 156 0.59 -11.09 -4.29
C LEU A 156 1.01 -11.12 -2.80
N PRO A 157 2.31 -11.15 -2.44
CA PRO A 157 2.71 -11.07 -1.05
C PRO A 157 2.32 -9.73 -0.41
N ALA A 158 2.30 -8.64 -1.17
CA ALA A 158 1.83 -7.34 -0.67
C ALA A 158 0.33 -7.35 -0.34
N ALA A 159 -0.50 -8.08 -1.09
CA ALA A 159 -1.93 -8.21 -0.81
C ALA A 159 -2.19 -9.06 0.43
N LEU A 160 -1.43 -10.15 0.57
CA LEU A 160 -1.55 -11.09 1.69
C LEU A 160 -1.10 -10.48 3.03
N LEU A 161 -0.20 -9.50 3.01
CA LEU A 161 0.42 -8.94 4.20
C LEU A 161 0.19 -7.42 4.37
N GLY A 162 -0.27 -6.74 3.33
CA GLY A 162 -0.29 -5.28 3.24
C GLY A 162 -1.23 -4.63 4.24
N LEU A 163 -2.40 -5.23 4.45
CA LEU A 163 -3.37 -4.75 5.43
C LEU A 163 -2.82 -4.79 6.86
N MET A 164 -1.95 -5.77 7.18
CA MET A 164 -1.28 -5.84 8.48
C MET A 164 -0.44 -4.59 8.74
N SER A 165 0.29 -4.09 7.74
CA SER A 165 1.15 -2.90 7.90
C SER A 165 0.34 -1.65 8.20
N SER A 166 -0.76 -1.42 7.47
CA SER A 166 -1.68 -0.31 7.72
C SER A 166 -2.31 -0.42 9.10
N HIS A 167 -2.71 -1.62 9.54
CA HIS A 167 -3.32 -1.82 10.85
C HIS A 167 -2.32 -1.61 12.00
N LEU A 168 -1.09 -2.10 11.87
CA LEU A 168 -0.02 -1.84 12.83
C LEU A 168 0.28 -0.35 12.96
N VAL A 169 0.40 0.35 11.83
CA VAL A 169 0.82 1.75 11.77
C VAL A 169 -0.31 2.69 12.21
N LEU A 170 -1.54 2.42 11.80
CA LEU A 170 -2.67 3.34 11.99
C LEU A 170 -3.52 3.00 13.22
N ALA A 171 -3.70 1.72 13.55
CA ALA A 171 -4.48 1.31 14.73
C ALA A 171 -3.62 1.11 15.99
N GLY A 172 -2.28 1.11 15.86
CA GLY A 172 -1.37 0.93 17.00
C GLY A 172 -1.50 -0.44 17.69
N GLN A 173 -2.05 -1.44 16.99
CA GLN A 173 -2.30 -2.77 17.55
C GLN A 173 -1.01 -3.61 17.56
N PRO A 174 -0.87 -4.59 18.48
CA PRO A 174 0.27 -5.50 18.47
C PRO A 174 0.24 -6.43 17.25
N LEU A 175 1.40 -6.95 16.86
CA LEU A 175 1.59 -7.81 15.68
C LEU A 175 0.58 -8.96 15.58
N ARG A 176 0.33 -9.66 16.69
CA ARG A 176 -0.61 -10.78 16.72
C ARG A 176 -2.05 -10.35 16.41
N ALA A 177 -2.47 -9.18 16.90
CA ALA A 177 -3.80 -8.64 16.63
C ALA A 177 -3.91 -8.21 15.17
N ALA A 178 -2.90 -7.50 14.65
CA ALA A 178 -2.85 -7.08 13.25
C ALA A 178 -2.83 -8.27 12.28
N TRP A 179 -2.12 -9.36 12.62
CA TRP A 179 -2.11 -10.59 11.83
C TRP A 179 -3.51 -11.24 11.76
N ARG A 180 -4.16 -11.40 12.91
CA ARG A 180 -5.53 -11.96 12.97
C ARG A 180 -6.52 -11.11 12.19
N TRP A 181 -6.41 -9.79 12.34
CA TRP A 181 -7.23 -8.83 11.61
C TRP A 181 -7.01 -8.92 10.10
N ASN A 182 -5.76 -8.97 9.66
CA ASN A 182 -5.38 -9.13 8.26
C ASN A 182 -6.00 -10.41 7.67
N TRP A 183 -5.94 -11.53 8.38
CA TRP A 183 -6.51 -12.78 7.92
C TRP A 183 -8.04 -12.75 7.85
N TRP A 184 -8.69 -12.20 8.88
CA TRP A 184 -10.14 -11.97 8.86
C TRP A 184 -10.55 -11.09 7.68
N ALA A 185 -9.81 -10.00 7.44
CA ALA A 185 -10.08 -9.07 6.36
C ALA A 185 -9.90 -9.75 4.99
N LEU A 186 -8.85 -10.55 4.81
CA LEU A 186 -8.66 -11.35 3.60
C LEU A 186 -9.83 -12.29 3.35
N GLN A 187 -10.24 -13.07 4.36
CA GLN A 187 -11.35 -14.02 4.22
C GLN A 187 -12.68 -13.31 3.89
N ARG A 188 -12.95 -12.17 4.54
CA ARG A 188 -14.22 -11.46 4.43
C ARG A 188 -14.30 -10.59 3.17
N TYR A 189 -13.18 -10.02 2.73
CA TYR A 189 -13.11 -9.03 1.65
C TYR A 189 -12.27 -9.52 0.45
N TRP A 190 -12.05 -10.83 0.29
CA TRP A 190 -11.16 -11.37 -0.75
C TRP A 190 -11.51 -10.88 -2.17
N GLN A 191 -12.81 -10.77 -2.53
CA GLN A 191 -13.23 -10.34 -3.87
C GLN A 191 -12.83 -8.89 -4.19
N PRO A 192 -13.24 -7.89 -3.40
CA PRO A 192 -12.82 -6.52 -3.66
C PRO A 192 -11.32 -6.33 -3.46
N LEU A 193 -10.68 -7.06 -2.54
CA LEU A 193 -9.22 -7.05 -2.41
C LEU A 193 -8.56 -7.56 -3.69
N LEU A 194 -9.02 -8.69 -4.25
CA LEU A 194 -8.49 -9.22 -5.50
C LEU A 194 -8.66 -8.22 -6.64
N ALA A 195 -9.83 -7.61 -6.80
CA ALA A 195 -10.07 -6.61 -7.84
C ALA A 195 -9.14 -5.38 -7.69
N TRP A 196 -8.99 -4.87 -6.46
CA TRP A 196 -8.07 -3.77 -6.15
C TRP A 196 -6.62 -4.09 -6.50
N HIS A 197 -6.14 -5.26 -6.08
CA HIS A 197 -4.77 -5.69 -6.30
C HIS A 197 -4.49 -6.04 -7.77
N LEU A 198 -5.44 -6.64 -8.50
CA LEU A 198 -5.31 -6.85 -9.94
C LEU A 198 -5.15 -5.53 -10.70
N LEU A 199 -5.93 -4.51 -10.35
CA LEU A 199 -5.77 -3.17 -10.91
C LEU A 199 -4.36 -2.62 -10.66
N LEU A 200 -3.86 -2.69 -9.42
CA LEU A 200 -2.50 -2.23 -9.10
C LEU A 200 -1.42 -3.04 -9.81
N ALA A 201 -1.59 -4.36 -9.94
CA ALA A 201 -0.66 -5.24 -10.64
C ALA A 201 -0.58 -4.90 -12.14
N MET A 202 -1.73 -4.67 -12.78
CA MET A 202 -1.79 -4.26 -14.19
C MET A 202 -1.10 -2.91 -14.41
N LEU A 203 -1.33 -1.94 -13.52
CA LEU A 203 -0.69 -0.64 -13.61
C LEU A 203 0.83 -0.74 -13.39
N LEU A 204 1.28 -1.52 -12.40
CA LEU A 204 2.71 -1.76 -12.15
C LEU A 204 3.40 -2.45 -13.33
N ALA A 205 2.76 -3.45 -13.95
CA ALA A 205 3.27 -4.06 -15.17
C ALA A 205 3.42 -3.01 -16.28
N GLY A 206 2.37 -2.20 -16.49
CA GLY A 206 2.35 -1.14 -17.51
C GLY A 206 3.47 -0.11 -17.37
N LEU A 207 4.08 0.02 -16.20
CA LEU A 207 5.10 1.02 -15.91
C LEU A 207 6.33 0.93 -16.84
N LEU A 208 6.69 -0.28 -17.29
CA LEU A 208 7.84 -0.48 -18.17
C LEU A 208 7.63 0.01 -19.62
N TRP A 209 6.37 0.27 -19.98
CA TRP A 209 6.00 0.88 -21.24
C TRP A 209 5.71 2.36 -21.06
N TRP A 210 4.96 2.73 -20.01
CA TRP A 210 4.59 4.11 -19.71
C TRP A 210 5.01 4.51 -18.30
N PRO A 211 6.23 5.06 -18.12
CA PRO A 211 6.76 5.50 -16.83
C PRO A 211 5.85 6.51 -16.12
N TRP A 212 5.11 7.32 -16.88
CA TRP A 212 4.16 8.30 -16.36
C TRP A 212 3.01 7.68 -15.56
N LEU A 213 2.75 6.37 -15.68
CA LEU A 213 1.81 5.66 -14.83
C LEU A 213 2.16 5.78 -13.34
N LEU A 214 3.42 6.07 -12.96
CA LEU A 214 3.79 6.40 -11.58
C LEU A 214 2.95 7.53 -10.98
N LEU A 215 2.63 8.56 -11.78
CA LEU A 215 1.83 9.70 -11.34
C LEU A 215 0.39 9.31 -10.99
N LEU A 216 -0.07 8.16 -11.46
CA LEU A 216 -1.37 7.57 -11.15
C LEU A 216 -1.25 6.50 -10.05
N ILE A 217 -0.30 5.57 -10.18
CA ILE A 217 -0.11 4.44 -9.27
C ILE A 217 0.20 4.92 -7.86
N ALA A 218 1.10 5.90 -7.71
CA ALA A 218 1.49 6.38 -6.40
C ALA A 218 0.30 6.92 -5.60
N PRO A 219 -0.47 7.93 -6.08
CA PRO A 219 -1.60 8.45 -5.33
C PRO A 219 -2.72 7.42 -5.16
N LEU A 220 -2.97 6.55 -6.15
CA LEU A 220 -3.96 5.47 -6.02
C LEU A 220 -3.56 4.46 -4.94
N GLY A 221 -2.29 4.04 -4.93
CA GLY A 221 -1.73 3.14 -3.95
C GLY A 221 -1.83 3.72 -2.55
N LEU A 222 -1.48 4.99 -2.35
CA LEU A 222 -1.56 5.63 -1.03
C LEU A 222 -3.01 5.90 -0.59
N HIS A 223 -3.77 6.69 -1.35
CA HIS A 223 -5.09 7.17 -0.93
C HIS A 223 -6.16 6.09 -1.05
N GLY A 224 -6.08 5.24 -2.07
CA GLY A 224 -6.99 4.13 -2.25
C GLY A 224 -6.79 3.03 -1.22
N SER A 225 -5.53 2.70 -0.88
CA SER A 225 -5.27 1.74 0.21
C SER A 225 -5.64 2.30 1.58
N TYR A 226 -5.50 3.61 1.79
CA TYR A 226 -6.00 4.29 2.99
C TYR A 226 -7.54 4.21 3.10
N ALA A 227 -8.26 4.51 2.02
CA ALA A 227 -9.72 4.36 1.99
C ALA A 227 -10.15 2.90 2.21
N MET A 228 -9.49 1.95 1.53
CA MET A 228 -9.70 0.53 1.77
C MET A 228 -9.53 0.15 3.25
N TRP A 229 -8.44 0.62 3.89
CA TRP A 229 -8.21 0.35 5.31
C TRP A 229 -9.31 0.94 6.21
N CYS A 230 -9.68 2.22 5.99
CA CYS A 230 -10.73 2.87 6.77
C CYS A 230 -12.07 2.12 6.67
N ASP A 231 -12.45 1.70 5.45
CA ASP A 231 -13.69 0.98 5.18
C ASP A 231 -13.75 -0.38 5.90
N ILE A 232 -12.67 -1.15 5.81
CA ILE A 232 -12.56 -2.47 6.46
C ILE A 232 -12.55 -2.31 7.98
N ALA A 233 -11.83 -1.31 8.50
CA ALA A 233 -11.74 -1.04 9.93
C ALA A 233 -13.10 -0.60 10.52
N SER A 234 -13.86 0.26 9.81
CA SER A 234 -15.20 0.65 10.25
C SER A 234 -16.18 -0.52 10.25
N GLY A 235 -16.14 -1.39 9.24
CA GLY A 235 -17.03 -2.55 9.17
C GLY A 235 -16.85 -3.53 10.34
N GLN A 236 -15.64 -3.66 10.87
CA GLN A 236 -15.39 -4.50 12.05
C GLN A 236 -16.03 -3.93 13.34
N ALA A 237 -16.01 -2.61 13.51
CA ALA A 237 -16.60 -1.95 14.68
C ALA A 237 -18.13 -2.15 14.72
N GLU A 238 -18.79 -2.07 13.56
CA GLU A 238 -20.23 -2.32 13.43
C GLU A 238 -20.60 -3.78 13.78
N ASP A 239 -19.84 -4.75 13.28
CA ASP A 239 -20.04 -6.18 13.59
C ASP A 239 -19.86 -6.47 15.09
N GLY A 240 -18.90 -5.82 15.74
CA GLY A 240 -18.66 -5.94 17.19
C GLY A 240 -19.79 -5.37 18.04
N HIS A 241 -20.35 -4.22 17.65
CA HIS A 241 -21.51 -3.63 18.33
C HIS A 241 -22.78 -4.47 18.15
N ALA A 242 -23.03 -4.99 16.95
CA ALA A 242 -24.17 -5.86 16.69
C ALA A 242 -24.11 -7.16 17.51
N ALA A 243 -22.92 -7.76 17.64
CA ALA A 243 -22.72 -8.95 18.48
C ALA A 243 -22.87 -8.67 19.98
N GLY A 244 -22.50 -7.48 20.44
CA GLY A 244 -22.65 -7.06 21.85
C GLY A 244 -24.07 -6.66 22.25
N SER A 245 -24.92 -6.26 21.31
CA SER A 245 -26.33 -5.89 21.55
C SER A 245 -27.31 -7.08 21.58
N CYS A 246 -26.82 -8.30 21.32
CA CYS A 246 -27.61 -9.53 21.38
C CYS A 246 -27.39 -10.34 22.68
N LEU A 247 -26.73 -9.74 23.68
CA LEU A 247 -26.55 -10.26 25.03
C LEU A 247 -27.28 -9.36 26.03
#